data_AF-A0A2D4GA00-F1
#
_entry.id   AF-A0A2D4GA00-F1
#
_cell.length_a   1.000
_cell.length_b   1.000
_cell.length_c   1.000
_cell.angle_alpha   90.00
_cell.angle_beta   90.00
_cell.angle_gamma   90.00
#
_symmetry.space_group_name_H-M   'P 1'
#
loop_
_entity.id
_entity.type
_entity.pdbx_description
1 polymer ?
#
loop_
_entity_poly.entity_id
_entity_poly.type
_entity_poly.pdbx_seq_one_letter_code
_entity_poly.pdbx_strand_id
1 'polypeptide(L)'
;MSQWCKLQQLDSKFLEHVHQLYDDNFPMEIRQYLAQWLESQDWDHAAEDFSMATLLFQNLLSQLDDQYSRFTQENNFLLQHNIRRSKRNLHVSVQQHFLICLCENTLE
;
A
#
# COMPACT_ATOMS: atom_id res chain seq x y z
N MET A 1 -8.56 10.36 10.73
CA MET A 1 -7.50 9.48 11.25
C MET A 1 -7.63 8.16 10.53
N SER A 2 -6.58 7.69 9.85
CA SER A 2 -6.61 6.40 9.17
C SER A 2 -6.73 5.25 10.19
N GLN A 3 -7.32 4.13 9.78
CA GLN A 3 -7.32 2.88 10.54
C GLN A 3 -5.89 2.42 10.84
N TRP A 4 -4.96 2.62 9.91
CA TRP A 4 -3.53 2.34 10.14
C TRP A 4 -2.96 3.05 11.38
N CYS A 5 -3.27 4.33 11.58
CA CYS A 5 -2.81 5.05 12.77
C CYS A 5 -3.41 4.48 14.08
N LYS A 6 -4.62 3.90 14.01
CA LYS A 6 -5.23 3.23 15.18
C LYS A 6 -4.58 1.87 15.43
N LEU A 7 -4.27 1.12 14.37
CA LEU A 7 -3.56 -0.17 14.45
C LEU A 7 -2.17 0.00 15.11
N GLN A 8 -1.45 1.05 14.75
CA GLN A 8 -0.14 1.39 15.36
C GLN A 8 -0.21 1.69 16.86
N GLN A 9 -1.40 2.00 17.41
CA GLN A 9 -1.60 2.27 18.84
C GLN A 9 -2.03 1.02 19.63
N LEU A 10 -2.22 -0.12 18.96
CA LEU A 10 -2.57 -1.38 19.63
C LEU A 10 -1.36 -2.02 20.32
N ASP A 11 -1.66 -2.97 21.22
CA ASP A 11 -0.64 -3.79 21.88
C ASP A 11 0.27 -4.50 20.87
N SER A 12 1.53 -4.72 21.25
CA SER A 12 2.54 -5.40 20.42
C SER A 12 2.10 -6.76 19.86
N LYS A 13 1.26 -7.51 20.58
CA LYS A 13 0.67 -8.78 20.13
C LYS A 13 -0.19 -8.67 18.86
N PHE A 14 -0.86 -7.53 18.66
CA PHE A 14 -1.64 -7.26 17.45
C PHE A 14 -0.76 -6.75 16.32
N LEU A 15 0.27 -5.96 16.65
CA LEU A 15 1.26 -5.53 15.68
C LEU A 15 2.01 -6.72 15.07
N GLU A 16 2.36 -7.74 15.87
CA GLU A 16 2.97 -8.98 15.35
C GLU A 16 2.07 -9.69 14.33
N HIS A 17 0.75 -9.75 14.57
CA HIS A 17 -0.20 -10.30 13.59
C HIS A 17 -0.24 -9.46 12.32
N VAL A 18 -0.24 -8.13 12.44
CA VAL A 18 -0.14 -7.24 11.29
C VAL A 18 1.17 -7.51 10.55
N HIS A 19 2.31 -7.61 11.23
CA HIS A 19 3.59 -7.93 10.58
C HIS A 19 3.54 -9.23 9.76
N GLN A 20 2.90 -10.29 10.28
CA GLN A 20 2.73 -11.55 9.56
C GLN A 20 1.88 -11.44 8.30
N LEU A 21 0.86 -10.57 8.29
CA LEU A 21 0.00 -10.36 7.11
C LEU A 21 0.74 -9.65 5.96
N TYR A 22 1.75 -8.82 6.26
CA TYR A 22 2.45 -7.98 5.28
C TYR A 22 3.83 -8.51 4.85
N ASP A 23 4.26 -9.70 5.29
CA ASP A 23 5.68 -10.13 5.19
C ASP A 23 6.20 -10.35 3.74
N ASP A 24 5.35 -10.79 2.79
CA ASP A 24 5.82 -11.13 1.44
C ASP A 24 5.08 -10.48 0.25
N ASN A 25 3.83 -10.02 0.43
CA ASN A 25 2.99 -9.62 -0.71
C ASN A 25 2.82 -8.10 -0.89
N PHE A 26 2.84 -7.32 0.20
CA PHE A 26 2.61 -5.87 0.13
C PHE A 26 3.51 -5.11 1.10
N PRO A 27 4.37 -4.19 0.62
CA PRO A 27 5.30 -3.47 1.48
C PRO A 27 4.55 -2.57 2.47
N MET A 28 4.84 -2.75 3.76
CA MET A 28 4.24 -1.99 4.86
C MET A 28 4.45 -0.47 4.71
N GLU A 29 5.53 -0.05 4.07
CA GLU A 29 5.81 1.35 3.74
C GLU A 29 4.69 1.97 2.90
N ILE A 30 4.20 1.24 1.89
CA ILE A 30 3.11 1.74 1.04
C ILE A 30 1.82 1.82 1.86
N ARG A 31 1.53 0.81 2.68
CA ARG A 31 0.36 0.83 3.57
C ARG A 31 0.41 2.02 4.51
N GLN A 32 1.57 2.38 5.03
CA GLN A 32 1.74 3.51 5.94
C GLN A 32 1.60 4.86 5.22
N TYR A 33 2.32 5.07 4.11
CA TYR A 33 2.32 6.37 3.43
C TYR A 33 1.02 6.67 2.68
N LEU A 34 0.38 5.62 2.16
CA LEU A 34 -0.88 5.72 1.44
C LEU A 34 -2.06 5.25 2.27
N ALA A 35 -1.93 5.14 3.59
CA ALA A 35 -2.98 4.60 4.46
C ALA A 35 -4.34 5.24 4.22
N GLN A 36 -4.37 6.58 4.18
CA GLN A 36 -5.59 7.35 3.98
C GLN A 36 -6.17 7.19 2.57
N TRP A 37 -5.31 7.06 1.56
CA TRP A 37 -5.76 6.85 0.17
C TRP A 37 -6.29 5.43 -0.02
N LEU A 38 -5.58 4.42 0.49
CA LEU A 38 -5.99 3.03 0.45
C LEU A 38 -7.36 2.84 1.11
N GLU A 39 -7.54 3.38 2.31
CA GLU A 39 -8.81 3.28 3.05
C GLU A 39 -9.97 4.06 2.41
N SER A 40 -9.71 4.94 1.45
CA SER A 40 -10.76 5.66 0.73
C SER A 40 -11.13 5.03 -0.61
N GLN A 41 -10.47 3.95 -1.03
CA GLN A 41 -10.81 3.25 -2.28
C GLN A 41 -11.85 2.16 -2.02
N ASP A 42 -12.66 1.90 -3.03
CA ASP A 42 -13.66 0.83 -3.02
C ASP A 42 -13.03 -0.47 -3.55
N TRP A 43 -12.40 -1.23 -2.66
CA TRP A 43 -11.71 -2.47 -3.00
C TRP A 43 -12.65 -3.60 -3.36
N ASP A 44 -13.86 -3.63 -2.78
CA ASP A 44 -14.90 -4.61 -3.13
C ASP A 44 -15.27 -4.46 -4.61
N HIS A 45 -15.52 -3.24 -5.06
CA HIS A 45 -15.85 -3.00 -6.46
C HIS A 45 -14.67 -3.28 -7.40
N ALA A 46 -13.44 -3.02 -6.96
CA ALA A 46 -12.24 -3.36 -7.71
C ALA A 46 -11.97 -4.88 -7.77
N ALA A 47 -12.42 -5.65 -6.77
CA ALA A 47 -12.34 -7.11 -6.80
C ALA A 47 -13.18 -7.70 -7.93
N GLU A 48 -14.35 -7.09 -8.16
CA GLU A 48 -15.32 -7.54 -9.17
C GLU A 48 -15.02 -7.00 -10.57
N ASP A 49 -14.47 -5.79 -10.69
CA ASP A 49 -14.20 -5.13 -11.96
C ASP A 49 -12.69 -4.96 -12.24
N PHE A 50 -12.20 -5.74 -13.20
CA PHE A 50 -10.81 -5.68 -13.68
C PHE A 50 -10.38 -4.29 -14.15
N SER A 51 -11.29 -3.53 -14.78
CA SER A 51 -11.00 -2.18 -15.26
C SER A 51 -10.82 -1.21 -14.09
N MET A 52 -11.67 -1.33 -13.06
CA MET A 52 -11.55 -0.57 -11.83
C MET A 52 -10.26 -0.91 -11.10
N ALA A 53 -9.90 -2.19 -11.00
CA ALA A 53 -8.66 -2.59 -10.36
C ALA A 53 -7.41 -2.10 -11.10
N THR A 54 -7.45 -2.10 -12.44
CA THR A 54 -6.39 -1.52 -13.26
C THR A 54 -6.28 -0.01 -13.01
N LEU A 55 -7.41 0.69 -12.90
CA LEU A 55 -7.45 2.12 -12.57
C LEU A 55 -6.90 2.41 -11.17
N LEU A 56 -7.32 1.65 -10.15
CA LEU A 56 -6.80 1.78 -8.79
C LEU A 56 -5.30 1.52 -8.74
N PHE A 57 -4.81 0.54 -9.50
CA PHE A 57 -3.37 0.30 -9.59
C PHE A 57 -2.62 1.48 -10.21
N GLN A 58 -3.13 2.05 -11.31
CA GLN A 58 -2.54 3.26 -11.91
C GLN A 58 -2.56 4.44 -10.94
N ASN A 59 -3.67 4.61 -10.20
CA ASN A 59 -3.78 5.64 -9.18
C ASN A 59 -2.80 5.42 -8.03
N LEU A 60 -2.61 4.17 -7.58
CA LEU A 60 -1.62 3.81 -6.56
C LEU A 60 -0.21 4.22 -7.01
N LEU A 61 0.16 3.92 -8.26
CA LEU A 61 1.46 4.32 -8.81
C LEU A 61 1.61 5.85 -8.87
N SER A 62 0.55 6.57 -9.24
CA SER A 62 0.55 8.04 -9.24
C SER A 62 0.74 8.60 -7.83
N GLN A 63 0.06 8.03 -6.83
CA GLN A 63 0.21 8.44 -5.43
C GLN A 63 1.63 8.20 -4.92
N LEU A 64 2.28 7.11 -5.33
CA LEU A 64 3.68 6.87 -4.99
C LEU A 64 4.62 7.90 -5.62
N ASP A 65 4.36 8.32 -6.86
CA ASP A 65 5.15 9.38 -7.51
C ASP A 65 4.96 10.74 -6.83
N ASP A 66 3.73 11.06 -6.41
CA ASP A 66 3.45 12.27 -5.63
C ASP A 66 4.20 12.26 -4.28
N GLN A 67 4.20 11.13 -3.57
CA GLN A 67 4.95 10.98 -2.33
C GLN A 67 6.46 11.04 -2.55
N TYR A 68 6.96 10.44 -3.62
CA TYR A 68 8.37 10.54 -4.01
C TYR A 68 8.79 12.00 -4.23
N SER A 69 7.95 12.79 -4.91
CA SER A 69 8.19 14.22 -5.13
C SER A 69 8.27 14.99 -3.81
N ARG A 70 7.35 14.73 -2.88
CA ARG A 70 7.37 15.33 -1.53
C ARG A 70 8.64 14.97 -0.75
N PHE A 71 9.02 13.69 -0.71
CA PHE A 71 10.24 13.27 -0.03
C PHE A 71 11.52 13.84 -0.66
N THR A 72 11.49 14.07 -1.97
CA THR A 72 12.58 14.75 -2.68
C THR A 72 12.69 16.22 -2.24
N GLN A 73 11.57 16.92 -2.07
CA GLN A 73 11.56 18.30 -1.55
C GLN A 73 12.04 18.36 -0.09
N GLU A 74 11.69 17.36 0.71
CA GLU A 74 12.14 17.21 2.10
C GLU A 74 13.60 16.74 2.24
N ASN A 75 14.30 16.47 1.13
CA ASN A 75 15.65 15.89 1.09
C ASN A 75 15.80 14.58 1.89
N ASN A 76 14.73 13.79 1.98
CA ASN A 76 14.73 12.55 2.74
C ASN A 76 15.15 11.35 1.87
N PHE A 77 16.47 11.18 1.73
CA PHE A 77 17.06 10.15 0.88
C PHE A 77 16.57 8.73 1.18
N LEU A 78 16.40 8.39 2.48
CA LEU A 78 15.95 7.08 2.89
C LEU A 78 14.52 6.80 2.40
N LEU A 79 13.61 7.75 2.61
CA LEU A 79 12.22 7.62 2.18
C LEU A 79 12.10 7.60 0.65
N GLN A 80 12.89 8.41 -0.04
CA GLN A 80 12.99 8.39 -1.49
C GLN A 80 13.42 7.02 -2.02
N HIS A 81 14.45 6.41 -1.41
CA HIS A 81 14.90 5.07 -1.76
C HIS A 81 13.82 4.01 -1.49
N ASN A 82 13.16 4.08 -0.34
CA ASN A 82 12.10 3.14 0.05
C ASN A 82 10.94 3.19 -0.94
N ILE A 83 10.39 4.37 -1.25
CA ILE A 83 9.29 4.50 -2.24
C ILE A 83 9.71 3.97 -3.60
N ARG A 84 10.93 4.28 -4.06
CA ARG A 84 11.43 3.80 -5.34
C ARG A 84 11.55 2.27 -5.38
N ARG A 85 11.99 1.66 -4.27
CA ARG A 85 12.06 0.21 -4.12
C ARG A 85 10.66 -0.40 -4.10
N SER A 86 9.74 0.14 -3.30
CA SER A 86 8.38 -0.36 -3.19
C SER A 86 7.62 -0.27 -4.51
N LYS A 87 7.77 0.82 -5.27
CA LYS A 87 7.21 0.95 -6.64
C LYS A 87 7.73 -0.14 -7.58
N ARG A 88 9.03 -0.46 -7.53
CA ARG A 88 9.59 -1.58 -8.31
C ARG A 88 9.04 -2.93 -7.88
N ASN A 89 8.97 -3.17 -6.57
CA ASN A 89 8.44 -4.43 -6.03
C ASN A 89 6.97 -4.63 -6.47
N LEU A 90 6.16 -3.57 -6.46
CA LEU A 90 4.78 -3.63 -6.97
C LEU A 90 4.74 -3.98 -8.46
N HIS A 91 5.57 -3.35 -9.30
CA HIS A 91 5.62 -3.69 -10.73
C HIS A 91 5.96 -5.17 -10.98
N VAL A 92 6.81 -5.77 -10.15
CA VAL A 92 7.19 -7.20 -10.26
C VAL A 92 6.07 -8.10 -9.72
N SER A 93 5.48 -7.77 -8.58
CA SER A 93 4.36 -8.49 -7.95
C SER A 93 3.11 -8.54 -8.85
N VAL A 94 2.84 -7.46 -9.59
CA VAL A 94 1.66 -7.34 -10.45
C VAL A 94 1.69 -8.27 -11.66
N GLN A 95 2.88 -8.65 -12.13
CA GLN A 95 2.99 -9.67 -13.18
C GLN A 95 2.63 -11.08 -12.67
N GLN A 96 2.53 -11.30 -11.35
CA GLN A 96 2.31 -12.63 -10.79
C GLN A 96 0.92 -12.87 -10.18
N HIS A 97 0.31 -11.98 -9.38
CA HIS A 97 -1.03 -12.27 -8.78
C HIS A 97 -1.69 -11.11 -7.97
N PHE A 98 -1.80 -9.90 -8.48
CA PHE A 98 -2.17 -8.73 -7.65
C PHE A 98 -3.64 -8.62 -7.20
N LEU A 99 -4.60 -9.04 -8.03
CA LEU A 99 -6.03 -8.75 -7.78
C LEU A 99 -6.63 -9.53 -6.61
N ILE A 100 -6.06 -10.69 -6.29
CA ILE A 100 -6.56 -11.55 -5.22
C ILE A 100 -6.06 -11.07 -3.85
N CYS A 101 -4.77 -10.71 -3.76
CA CYS A 101 -4.14 -10.38 -2.47
C CYS A 101 -4.53 -9.01 -1.89
N LEU A 102 -4.83 -8.01 -2.73
CA LEU A 102 -5.26 -6.69 -2.23
C LEU A 102 -6.68 -6.70 -1.67
N CYS A 103 -7.57 -7.49 -2.27
CA CYS A 103 -8.94 -7.60 -1.81
C CYS A 103 -9.00 -8.37 -0.48
N GLU A 104 -8.29 -9.49 -0.36
CA GLU A 104 -8.28 -10.29 0.87
C GLU A 104 -7.67 -9.55 2.07
N ASN A 105 -6.61 -8.76 1.91
CA ASN A 105 -5.93 -8.10 3.03
C ASN A 105 -6.50 -6.72 3.43
N THR A 106 -7.46 -6.19 2.68
CA THR A 106 -8.10 -4.90 3.02
C THR A 106 -9.48 -5.07 3.69
N LEU A 107 -10.00 -6.31 3.71
CA LEU A 107 -11.32 -6.67 4.24
C LEU A 107 -11.30 -7.28 5.65
N GLU A 108 -10.13 -7.51 6.26
CA GLU A 108 -9.99 -7.98 7.66
C GLU A 108 -9.51 -6.90 8.64
#